data_AF-A0A4T0CNM2-F1
#
_entry.id   AF-A0A4T0CNM2-F1
#
_cell.length_a   1.000
_cell.length_b   1.000
_cell.length_c   1.000
_cell.angle_alpha   90.00
_cell.angle_beta   90.00
_cell.angle_gamma   90.00
#
_symmetry.space_group_name_H-M   'P 1'
#
loop_
_entity.id
_entity.type
_entity.pdbx_description
1 polymer ?
#
loop_
_entity_poly.entity_id
_entity_poly.type
_entity_poly.pdbx_seq_one_letter_code
_entity_poly.pdbx_strand_id
1 'polypeptide(L)'
;MSRPSTALRASDHQNDGRPHLLLACTGSVATIKIPLIIQALSKHDISMRLILSSSASQFLQGQSAEQPSISSLLEIPNLEAVYTDEDEWSQPWTRGADILHIELRRWADIMIIAPLSANSMAKMVAGMADSLVMSVVRAWDTTAILDARRPNLPSTLRTSTGKKPLLVAPAMNTAMWAHPVTHKQAAVL
;
A
#
# COMPACT_ATOMS: atom_id res chain seq x y z
N MET A 1 -16.53 -13.31 -8.94
CA MET A 1 -16.67 -11.93 -9.43
C MET A 1 -15.33 -11.50 -10.01
N SER A 2 -15.34 -10.91 -11.20
CA SER A 2 -14.17 -10.76 -12.07
C SER A 2 -13.12 -9.83 -11.47
N ARG A 3 -11.92 -10.38 -11.24
CA ARG A 3 -10.68 -9.59 -11.07
C ARG A 3 -10.56 -8.61 -12.24
N PRO A 4 -10.03 -7.39 -12.05
CA PRO A 4 -9.85 -6.45 -13.15
C PRO A 4 -9.13 -7.13 -14.32
N SER A 5 -9.74 -7.08 -15.51
CA SER A 5 -9.35 -7.85 -16.70
C SER A 5 -8.06 -7.36 -17.37
N THR A 6 -7.37 -6.39 -16.77
CA THR A 6 -6.23 -5.72 -17.38
C THR A 6 -5.20 -5.43 -16.30
N ALA A 7 -3.95 -5.83 -16.56
CA ALA A 7 -2.82 -5.52 -15.69
C ALA A 7 -2.73 -4.00 -15.49
N LEU A 8 -2.47 -3.56 -14.24
CA LEU A 8 -2.29 -2.15 -13.93
C LEU A 8 -1.14 -1.57 -14.77
N ARG A 9 -1.42 -0.45 -15.44
CA ARG A 9 -0.42 0.42 -16.06
C ARG A 9 -0.54 1.83 -15.50
N ALA A 10 0.48 2.30 -14.81
CA ALA A 10 0.48 3.62 -14.18
C ALA A 10 0.32 4.76 -15.20
N SER A 11 0.78 4.56 -16.44
CA SER A 11 0.63 5.51 -17.56
C SER A 11 -0.82 5.90 -17.81
N ASP A 12 -1.74 4.95 -17.66
CA ASP A 12 -3.14 5.11 -18.04
C ASP A 12 -3.86 6.08 -17.08
N HIS A 13 -3.25 6.35 -15.92
CA HIS A 13 -3.78 7.21 -14.88
C HIS A 13 -3.01 8.54 -14.75
N GLN A 14 -2.05 8.86 -15.64
CA GLN A 14 -1.18 10.04 -15.42
C GLN A 14 -1.92 11.38 -15.37
N ASN A 15 -3.07 11.49 -16.06
CA ASN A 15 -3.77 12.76 -16.28
C ASN A 15 -5.18 12.84 -15.67
N ASP A 16 -5.56 11.91 -14.79
CA ASP A 16 -6.91 11.92 -14.19
C ASP A 16 -7.16 13.04 -13.16
N GLY A 17 -6.11 13.77 -12.76
CA GLY A 17 -6.21 14.91 -11.84
C GLY A 17 -6.49 14.54 -10.38
N ARG A 18 -6.49 13.26 -10.02
CA ARG A 18 -6.80 12.78 -8.67
C ARG A 18 -5.52 12.35 -7.94
N PRO A 19 -5.33 12.71 -6.66
CA PRO A 19 -4.25 12.15 -5.84
C PRO A 19 -4.38 10.62 -5.74
N HIS A 20 -3.29 9.90 -5.98
CA HIS A 20 -3.27 8.44 -5.85
C HIS A 20 -2.68 8.01 -4.51
N LEU A 21 -3.51 7.37 -3.69
CA LEU A 21 -3.13 6.81 -2.40
C LEU A 21 -3.01 5.29 -2.47
N LEU A 22 -1.81 4.79 -2.19
CA LEU A 22 -1.56 3.37 -2.00
C LEU A 22 -1.59 3.04 -0.50
N LEU A 23 -2.63 2.35 -0.07
CA LEU A 23 -2.74 1.79 1.26
C LEU A 23 -2.09 0.40 1.28
N ALA A 24 -1.42 0.07 2.38
CA ALA A 24 -0.95 -1.28 2.63
C ALA A 24 -1.25 -1.71 4.07
N CYS A 25 -1.73 -2.94 4.23
CA CYS A 25 -1.90 -3.58 5.53
C CYS A 25 -0.95 -4.77 5.67
N THR A 26 -0.32 -4.86 6.83
CA THR A 26 0.53 -6.01 7.19
C THR A 26 -0.02 -6.74 8.42
N GLY A 27 0.56 -7.89 8.76
CA GLY A 27 0.01 -8.83 9.76
C GLY A 27 -0.13 -8.29 11.18
N SER A 28 -1.21 -7.55 11.45
CA SER A 28 -1.61 -7.03 12.75
C SER A 28 -3.13 -6.99 12.85
N VAL A 29 -3.66 -7.25 14.05
CA VAL A 29 -5.12 -7.20 14.34
C VAL A 29 -5.71 -5.84 13.98
N ALA A 30 -4.92 -4.76 14.04
CA ALA A 30 -5.36 -3.42 13.63
C ALA A 30 -5.86 -3.35 12.16
N THR A 31 -5.58 -4.36 11.33
CA THR A 31 -6.13 -4.48 9.96
C THR A 31 -7.66 -4.41 9.95
N ILE A 32 -8.35 -4.86 11.01
CA ILE A 32 -9.81 -4.77 11.12
C ILE A 32 -10.33 -3.32 11.07
N LYS A 33 -9.45 -2.32 11.22
CA LYS A 33 -9.80 -0.90 11.15
C LYS A 33 -9.56 -0.29 9.76
N ILE A 34 -9.00 -1.03 8.80
CA ILE A 34 -8.84 -0.55 7.42
C ILE A 34 -10.17 -0.11 6.76
N PRO A 35 -11.33 -0.75 6.99
CA PRO A 35 -12.59 -0.29 6.39
C PRO A 35 -12.93 1.13 6.84
N LEU A 36 -12.65 1.47 8.11
CA LEU A 36 -12.91 2.81 8.65
C LEU A 36 -12.00 3.86 8.02
N ILE A 37 -10.72 3.52 7.78
CA ILE A 37 -9.77 4.41 7.11
C ILE A 37 -10.23 4.68 5.67
N ILE A 38 -10.57 3.65 4.91
CA ILE A 38 -11.02 3.79 3.53
C ILE A 38 -12.33 4.59 3.47
N GLN A 39 -13.30 4.33 4.35
CA GLN A 39 -14.56 5.08 4.43
C GLN A 39 -14.37 6.56 4.82
N ALA A 40 -13.39 6.87 5.68
CA ALA A 40 -13.10 8.25 6.03
C ALA A 40 -12.49 8.99 4.83
N LEU A 41 -11.56 8.34 4.13
CA LEU A 41 -10.84 8.90 3.00
C LEU A 41 -11.67 8.98 1.72
N SER A 42 -12.67 8.12 1.54
CA SER A 42 -13.57 8.13 0.38
C SER A 42 -14.43 9.39 0.28
N LYS A 43 -14.51 10.19 1.35
CA LYS A 43 -15.16 11.51 1.37
C LYS A 43 -14.36 12.59 0.63
N HIS A 44 -13.12 12.29 0.26
CA HIS A 44 -12.24 13.18 -0.49
C HIS A 44 -12.11 12.70 -1.93
N ASP A 45 -11.80 13.61 -2.85
CA ASP A 45 -11.56 13.27 -4.25
C ASP A 45 -10.14 12.70 -4.43
N ILE A 46 -10.00 11.43 -4.08
CA ILE A 46 -8.75 10.68 -4.19
C ILE A 46 -9.04 9.31 -4.84
N SER A 47 -8.03 8.73 -5.47
CA SER A 47 -8.09 7.33 -5.93
C SER A 47 -7.27 6.46 -4.99
N MET A 48 -7.88 5.40 -4.46
CA MET A 48 -7.25 4.51 -3.50
C MET A 48 -7.06 3.11 -4.07
N ARG A 49 -5.92 2.50 -3.74
CA ARG A 49 -5.68 1.07 -3.93
C ARG A 49 -5.10 0.49 -2.66
N LEU A 50 -5.45 -0.75 -2.37
CA LEU A 50 -5.04 -1.44 -1.16
C LEU A 50 -4.14 -2.63 -1.50
N ILE A 51 -3.08 -2.82 -0.75
CA ILE A 51 -2.29 -4.05 -0.74
C ILE A 51 -2.48 -4.75 0.61
N LEU A 52 -2.81 -6.03 0.59
CA LEU A 52 -2.86 -6.87 1.78
C LEU A 52 -1.72 -7.89 1.71
N SER A 53 -0.84 -7.90 2.70
CA SER A 53 0.04 -9.06 2.91
C SER A 53 -0.78 -10.31 3.23
N SER A 54 -0.25 -11.51 2.97
CA SER A 54 -0.96 -12.77 3.27
C SER A 54 -1.47 -12.84 4.73
N SER A 55 -0.69 -12.37 5.70
CA SER A 55 -1.10 -12.33 7.12
C SER A 55 -2.18 -11.28 7.41
N ALA A 56 -2.20 -10.16 6.68
CA ALA A 56 -3.22 -9.12 6.86
C ALA A 56 -4.58 -9.60 6.34
N SER A 57 -4.59 -10.31 5.21
CA SER A 57 -5.80 -10.88 4.62
C SER A 57 -6.57 -11.79 5.58
N GLN A 58 -5.89 -12.44 6.53
CA GLN A 58 -6.54 -13.29 7.55
C GLN A 58 -7.49 -12.53 8.48
N PHE A 59 -7.34 -11.21 8.61
CA PHE A 59 -8.23 -10.37 9.42
C PHE A 59 -9.46 -9.86 8.66
N LEU A 60 -9.59 -10.18 7.37
CA LEU A 60 -10.64 -9.67 6.47
C LEU A 60 -11.31 -10.81 5.68
N GLN A 61 -11.84 -11.79 6.41
CA GLN A 61 -12.45 -13.02 5.88
C GLN A 61 -13.99 -13.01 5.95
N GLY A 62 -14.63 -11.87 6.19
CA GLY A 62 -16.10 -11.77 6.29
C GLY A 62 -16.68 -12.31 7.60
N GLN A 63 -15.86 -12.46 8.65
CA GLN A 63 -16.26 -13.08 9.92
C GLN A 63 -17.11 -12.17 10.82
N SER A 64 -17.14 -10.86 10.57
CA SER A 64 -17.97 -9.90 11.33
C SER A 64 -18.11 -8.58 10.56
N ALA A 65 -18.96 -7.66 11.04
CA ALA A 65 -19.08 -6.32 10.47
C ALA A 65 -17.74 -5.54 10.50
N GLU A 66 -16.89 -5.75 11.51
CA GLU A 66 -15.56 -5.13 11.58
C GLU A 66 -14.50 -5.87 10.75
N GLN A 67 -14.82 -7.05 10.24
CA GLN A 67 -13.89 -7.91 9.49
C GLN A 67 -14.55 -8.31 8.17
N PRO A 68 -14.86 -7.34 7.29
CA PRO A 68 -15.56 -7.60 6.04
C PRO A 68 -14.69 -8.44 5.10
N SER A 69 -15.32 -9.03 4.08
CA SER A 69 -14.58 -9.65 2.98
C SER A 69 -13.93 -8.59 2.09
N ILE A 70 -12.95 -9.00 1.28
CA ILE A 70 -12.32 -8.15 0.26
C ILE A 70 -13.36 -7.61 -0.73
N SER A 71 -14.37 -8.41 -1.11
CA SER A 71 -15.42 -7.97 -2.03
C SER A 71 -16.23 -6.80 -1.45
N SER A 72 -16.57 -6.84 -0.17
CA SER A 72 -17.29 -5.75 0.49
C SER A 72 -16.44 -4.48 0.64
N LEU A 73 -15.11 -4.60 0.72
CA LEU A 73 -14.24 -3.42 0.68
C LEU A 73 -14.30 -2.69 -0.66
N LEU A 74 -14.35 -3.44 -1.77
CA LEU A 74 -14.41 -2.89 -3.13
C LEU A 74 -15.73 -2.15 -3.42
N GLU A 75 -16.75 -2.30 -2.57
CA GLU A 75 -18.00 -1.53 -2.65
C GLU A 75 -17.84 -0.11 -2.06
N ILE A 76 -16.76 0.14 -1.31
CA ILE A 76 -16.50 1.47 -0.73
C ILE A 76 -16.05 2.43 -1.85
N PRO A 77 -16.65 3.62 -1.98
CA PRO A 77 -16.27 4.58 -3.02
C PRO A 77 -14.76 4.89 -2.99
N ASN A 78 -14.21 5.18 -4.17
CA ASN A 78 -12.82 5.53 -4.40
C ASN A 78 -11.78 4.41 -4.13
N LEU A 79 -12.17 3.23 -3.64
CA LEU A 79 -11.28 2.07 -3.61
C LEU A 79 -11.36 1.32 -4.95
N GLU A 80 -10.33 1.48 -5.78
CA GLU A 80 -10.33 0.93 -7.15
C GLU A 80 -9.92 -0.54 -7.21
N ALA A 81 -9.03 -0.97 -6.31
CA ALA A 81 -8.49 -2.32 -6.31
C ALA A 81 -7.93 -2.73 -4.95
N VAL A 82 -7.94 -4.04 -4.70
CA VAL A 82 -7.25 -4.70 -3.60
C VAL A 82 -6.32 -5.75 -4.20
N TYR A 83 -5.03 -5.71 -3.84
CA TYR A 83 -4.00 -6.61 -4.33
C TYR A 83 -3.42 -7.47 -3.20
N THR A 84 -3.01 -8.69 -3.53
CA THR A 84 -2.25 -9.61 -2.68
C THR A 84 -0.95 -10.05 -3.36
N ASP A 85 -0.11 -10.81 -2.65
CA ASP A 85 1.14 -11.33 -3.20
C ASP A 85 0.91 -12.22 -4.44
N GLU A 86 -0.22 -12.92 -4.50
CA GLU A 86 -0.59 -13.78 -5.63
C GLU A 86 -0.90 -12.98 -6.91
N ASP A 87 -1.33 -11.72 -6.80
CA ASP A 87 -1.66 -10.91 -7.97
C ASP A 87 -0.41 -10.52 -8.77
N GLU A 88 0.74 -10.39 -8.10
CA GLU A 88 2.03 -10.12 -8.72
C GLU A 88 2.45 -11.21 -9.72
N TRP A 89 2.07 -12.46 -9.43
CA TRP A 89 2.45 -13.65 -10.20
C TRP A 89 1.23 -14.37 -10.79
N SER A 90 0.11 -13.65 -10.94
CA SER A 90 -1.14 -14.20 -11.48
C SER A 90 -1.00 -14.75 -12.91
N GLN A 91 0.00 -14.27 -13.65
CA GLN A 91 0.43 -14.83 -14.93
C GLN A 91 1.96 -14.96 -14.94
N PRO A 92 2.53 -15.98 -15.61
CA PRO A 92 3.98 -16.07 -15.81
C PRO A 92 4.49 -14.82 -16.51
N TRP A 93 5.52 -14.18 -15.94
CA TRP A 93 6.09 -12.98 -16.52
C TRP A 93 6.73 -13.27 -17.89
N THR A 94 6.55 -12.35 -18.83
CA THR A 94 7.19 -12.37 -20.14
C THR A 94 7.94 -11.06 -20.37
N ARG A 95 8.98 -11.09 -21.21
CA ARG A 95 9.78 -9.89 -21.49
C ARG A 95 8.91 -8.75 -22.02
N GLY A 96 8.99 -7.60 -21.36
CA GLY A 96 8.21 -6.41 -21.72
C GLY A 96 6.84 -6.33 -21.03
N ALA A 97 6.44 -7.37 -20.29
CA ALA A 97 5.28 -7.27 -19.41
C ALA A 97 5.60 -6.37 -18.22
N ASP A 98 4.59 -5.59 -17.83
CA ASP A 98 4.64 -4.71 -16.66
C ASP A 98 4.77 -5.54 -15.37
N ILE A 99 5.48 -4.99 -14.38
CA ILE A 99 5.71 -5.63 -13.09
C ILE A 99 4.85 -4.92 -12.04
N LEU A 100 3.95 -5.65 -11.37
CA LEU A 100 2.91 -5.05 -10.53
C LEU A 100 3.46 -4.11 -9.45
N HIS A 101 4.48 -4.51 -8.68
CA HIS A 101 5.03 -3.65 -7.63
C HIS A 101 5.68 -2.35 -8.18
N ILE A 102 6.24 -2.41 -9.40
CA ILE A 102 6.79 -1.24 -10.08
C ILE A 102 5.66 -0.31 -10.52
N GLU A 103 4.60 -0.87 -11.09
CA GLU A 103 3.44 -0.09 -11.55
C GLU A 103 2.67 0.52 -10.38
N LEU A 104 2.51 -0.20 -9.26
CA LEU A 104 1.94 0.36 -8.04
C LEU A 104 2.77 1.53 -7.49
N ARG A 105 4.10 1.39 -7.46
CA ARG A 105 5.00 2.47 -7.05
C ARG A 105 4.89 3.68 -7.97
N ARG A 106 4.86 3.48 -9.28
CA ARG A 106 4.71 4.57 -10.28
C ARG A 106 3.37 5.26 -10.15
N TRP A 107 2.30 4.48 -10.00
CA TRP A 107 0.92 4.94 -9.89
C TRP A 107 0.71 5.81 -8.64
N ALA A 108 1.25 5.41 -7.50
CA ALA A 108 1.02 6.08 -6.23
C ALA A 108 1.74 7.45 -6.14
N ASP A 109 1.03 8.46 -5.65
CA ASP A 109 1.62 9.74 -5.23
C ASP A 109 2.07 9.70 -3.77
N ILE A 110 1.35 8.93 -2.95
CA ILE A 110 1.62 8.70 -1.53
C ILE A 110 1.36 7.23 -1.18
N MET A 111 2.18 6.68 -0.27
CA MET A 111 1.95 5.36 0.34
C MET A 111 1.72 5.49 1.84
N ILE A 112 0.77 4.72 2.37
CA ILE A 112 0.54 4.59 3.81
C ILE A 112 0.49 3.11 4.18
N ILE A 113 1.35 2.69 5.11
CA ILE A 113 1.32 1.34 5.69
C ILE A 113 0.62 1.40 7.05
N ALA A 114 -0.64 0.99 7.11
CA ALA A 114 -1.46 1.05 8.30
C ALA A 114 -2.40 -0.17 8.37
N PRO A 115 -2.06 -1.22 9.14
CA PRO A 115 -0.95 -1.30 10.09
C PRO A 115 0.40 -1.77 9.52
N LEU A 116 1.49 -1.31 10.13
CA LEU A 116 2.84 -1.90 10.02
C LEU A 116 3.10 -2.84 11.21
N SER A 117 3.16 -4.15 10.95
CA SER A 117 3.48 -5.17 11.94
C SER A 117 4.97 -5.16 12.31
N ALA A 118 5.34 -5.68 13.48
CA ALA A 118 6.73 -5.81 13.89
C ALA A 118 7.58 -6.60 12.88
N ASN A 119 7.00 -7.66 12.29
CA ASN A 119 7.66 -8.49 11.28
C ASN A 119 7.94 -7.69 9.99
N SER A 120 6.95 -6.98 9.46
CA SER A 120 7.13 -6.17 8.26
C SER A 120 8.04 -4.96 8.50
N MET A 121 8.02 -4.39 9.71
CA MET A 121 8.99 -3.36 10.11
C MET A 121 10.43 -3.88 10.09
N ALA A 122 10.65 -5.09 10.64
CA ALA A 122 11.97 -5.72 10.60
C ALA A 122 12.45 -5.97 9.17
N LYS A 123 11.56 -6.47 8.30
CA LYS A 123 11.83 -6.68 6.87
C LYS A 123 12.19 -5.37 6.16
N MET A 124 11.42 -4.31 6.41
CA MET A 124 11.65 -2.99 5.82
C MET A 124 13.03 -2.44 6.19
N VAL A 125 13.40 -2.49 7.48
CA VAL A 125 14.71 -2.03 7.96
C VAL A 125 15.86 -2.89 7.44
N ALA A 126 15.67 -4.21 7.35
CA ALA A 126 16.65 -5.12 6.76
C ALA A 126 16.70 -5.02 5.22
N GLY A 127 15.77 -4.30 4.61
CA GLY A 127 15.69 -4.11 3.17
C GLY A 127 15.23 -5.36 2.40
N MET A 128 14.45 -6.24 3.02
CA MET A 128 13.86 -7.40 2.35
C MET A 128 12.78 -6.97 1.37
N ALA A 129 12.62 -7.71 0.27
CA ALA A 129 11.64 -7.48 -0.79
C ALA A 129 11.02 -8.83 -1.22
N ASP A 130 10.39 -9.51 -0.26
CA ASP A 130 9.93 -10.89 -0.38
C ASP A 130 8.41 -11.03 -0.45
N SER A 131 7.70 -9.91 -0.57
CA SER A 131 6.25 -9.83 -0.71
C SER A 131 5.89 -8.58 -1.52
N LEU A 132 4.68 -8.48 -2.06
CA LEU A 132 4.25 -7.35 -2.87
C LEU A 132 4.41 -6.02 -2.11
N VAL A 133 3.97 -5.97 -0.85
CA VAL A 133 4.15 -4.78 0.01
C VAL A 133 5.64 -4.42 0.13
N MET A 134 6.51 -5.40 0.44
CA MET A 134 7.93 -5.15 0.67
C MET A 134 8.66 -4.79 -0.63
N SER A 135 8.29 -5.37 -1.76
CA SER A 135 8.80 -5.03 -3.09
C SER A 135 8.45 -3.59 -3.48
N VAL A 136 7.20 -3.14 -3.24
CA VAL A 136 6.81 -1.74 -3.44
C VAL A 136 7.64 -0.81 -2.56
N VAL A 137 7.78 -1.12 -1.27
CA VAL A 137 8.56 -0.31 -0.32
C VAL A 137 10.02 -0.22 -0.75
N ARG A 138 10.64 -1.34 -1.13
CA ARG A 138 12.04 -1.38 -1.56
C ARG A 138 12.26 -0.65 -2.89
N ALA A 139 11.25 -0.58 -3.74
CA ALA A 139 11.27 0.14 -5.00
C ALA A 139 10.80 1.60 -4.90
N TRP A 140 10.42 2.09 -3.70
CA TRP A 140 9.88 3.43 -3.50
C TRP A 140 10.89 4.51 -3.88
N ASP A 141 10.45 5.55 -4.62
CA ASP A 141 11.35 6.63 -5.03
C ASP A 141 11.62 7.59 -3.86
N THR A 142 12.77 7.38 -3.23
CA THR A 142 13.30 8.23 -2.15
C THR A 142 14.21 9.35 -2.64
N THR A 143 14.39 9.49 -3.96
CA THR A 143 15.32 10.44 -4.61
C THR A 143 14.61 11.59 -5.31
N ALA A 144 13.34 11.41 -5.69
CA ALA A 144 12.58 12.31 -6.57
C ALA A 144 13.14 12.43 -8.00
N ILE A 145 14.02 11.51 -8.40
CA ILE A 145 14.65 11.50 -9.74
C ILE A 145 13.90 10.55 -10.68
N LEU A 146 13.32 9.47 -10.14
CA LEU A 146 12.75 8.40 -10.97
C LEU A 146 11.32 8.71 -11.38
N ASP A 147 10.49 9.16 -10.42
CA ASP A 147 9.08 9.43 -10.65
C ASP A 147 8.82 10.92 -10.80
N ALA A 148 8.62 11.34 -12.06
CA ALA A 148 8.17 12.68 -12.38
C ALA A 148 6.89 13.03 -11.62
N ARG A 149 6.75 14.30 -11.26
CA ARG A 149 5.51 14.81 -10.69
C ARG A 149 4.40 14.74 -11.73
N ARG A 150 3.26 14.17 -11.35
CA ARG A 150 2.08 14.13 -12.21
C ARG A 150 1.54 15.55 -12.46
N PRO A 151 1.11 15.86 -13.69
CA PRO A 151 0.53 17.16 -14.00
C PRO A 151 -0.79 17.37 -13.23
N ASN A 152 -1.21 18.62 -13.08
CA ASN A 152 -2.51 19.00 -12.49
C ASN A 152 -2.72 18.64 -11.00
N LEU A 153 -1.70 18.14 -10.31
CA LEU A 153 -1.77 17.89 -8.86
C LEU A 153 -1.09 19.00 -8.05
N PRO A 154 -1.58 19.31 -6.83
CA PRO A 154 -0.93 20.25 -5.91
C PRO A 154 0.52 19.86 -5.60
N SER A 155 1.40 20.86 -5.41
CA SER A 155 2.81 20.61 -5.03
C SER A 155 2.93 20.03 -3.61
N THR A 156 1.90 20.24 -2.79
CA THR A 156 1.80 19.76 -1.41
C THR A 156 1.69 18.24 -1.28
N LEU A 157 1.43 17.51 -2.37
CA LEU A 157 1.47 16.04 -2.35
C LEU A 157 2.89 15.47 -2.31
N ARG A 158 3.90 16.30 -2.50
CA ARG A 158 5.31 15.91 -2.34
C ARG A 158 5.87 16.51 -1.06
N THR A 159 6.91 15.87 -0.54
CA THR A 159 7.68 16.45 0.57
C THR A 159 8.29 17.79 0.15
N SER A 160 8.79 18.55 1.12
CA SER A 160 9.56 19.78 0.84
C SER A 160 10.77 19.55 -0.09
N THR A 161 11.27 18.32 -0.18
CA THR A 161 12.35 17.90 -1.07
C THR A 161 11.86 17.24 -2.37
N GLY A 162 10.56 17.33 -2.70
CA GLY A 162 9.98 16.78 -3.93
C GLY A 162 9.72 15.26 -3.94
N LYS A 163 9.99 14.56 -2.84
CA LYS A 163 9.88 13.09 -2.76
C LYS A 163 8.43 12.65 -2.59
N LYS A 164 8.12 11.42 -2.99
CA LYS A 164 6.84 10.78 -2.67
C LYS A 164 6.81 10.42 -1.18
N PRO A 165 5.83 10.88 -0.40
CA PRO A 165 5.73 10.51 1.01
C PRO A 165 5.38 9.03 1.18
N LEU A 166 6.04 8.39 2.15
CA LEU A 166 5.71 7.06 2.66
C LEU A 166 5.48 7.20 4.16
N LEU A 167 4.25 6.95 4.62
CA LEU A 167 3.86 7.01 6.02
C LEU A 167 3.67 5.59 6.56
N VAL A 168 4.00 5.40 7.83
CA VAL A 168 3.83 4.10 8.51
C VAL A 168 3.11 4.29 9.84
N ALA A 169 2.25 3.33 10.19
CA ALA A 169 1.59 3.25 11.47
C ALA A 169 1.90 1.90 12.13
N PRO A 170 3.00 1.82 12.92
CA PRO A 170 3.34 0.60 13.65
C PRO A 170 2.20 0.17 14.57
N ALA A 171 1.79 -1.10 14.49
CA ALA A 171 0.75 -1.66 15.33
C ALA A 171 1.09 -3.09 15.74
N MET A 172 1.40 -3.28 17.02
CA MET A 172 1.84 -4.53 17.61
C MET A 172 1.49 -4.57 19.10
N ASN A 173 1.64 -5.74 19.74
CA ASN A 173 1.47 -5.86 21.18
C ASN A 173 2.49 -5.00 21.94
N THR A 174 2.13 -4.53 23.14
CA THR A 174 2.99 -3.70 24.01
C THR A 174 4.36 -4.31 24.27
N ALA A 175 4.46 -5.63 24.47
CA ALA A 175 5.74 -6.32 24.68
C ALA A 175 6.63 -6.28 23.42
N MET A 176 6.03 -6.37 22.22
CA MET A 176 6.77 -6.20 20.97
C MET A 176 7.23 -4.75 20.78
N TRP A 177 6.39 -3.77 21.16
CA TRP A 177 6.75 -2.35 21.07
C TRP A 177 7.90 -1.98 22.01
N ALA A 178 7.83 -2.42 23.27
CA ALA A 178 8.87 -2.18 24.27
C ALA A 178 10.17 -2.96 24.00
N HIS A 179 10.20 -3.84 23.00
CA HIS A 179 11.39 -4.62 22.67
C HIS A 179 12.50 -3.70 22.13
N PRO A 180 13.77 -3.79 22.61
CA PRO A 180 14.84 -2.88 22.20
C PRO A 180 15.12 -2.85 20.69
N VAL A 181 14.93 -3.98 20.01
CA VAL A 181 15.09 -4.03 18.54
C VAL A 181 14.03 -3.20 17.82
N THR A 182 12.80 -3.15 18.35
CA THR A 182 11.72 -2.32 17.79
C THR A 182 12.10 -0.84 17.83
N HIS A 183 12.67 -0.35 18.94
CA HIS A 183 13.14 1.02 19.03
C HIS A 183 14.28 1.33 18.05
N LYS A 184 15.23 0.40 17.88
CA LYS A 184 16.31 0.54 16.88
C LYS A 184 15.76 0.59 15.46
N GLN A 185 14.79 -0.26 15.14
CA GLN A 185 14.16 -0.31 13.83
C GLN A 185 13.34 0.97 13.55
N ALA A 186 12.55 1.43 14.53
CA ALA A 186 11.77 2.65 14.40
C ALA A 186 12.64 3.90 14.19
N ALA A 187 13.88 3.91 14.70
CA ALA A 187 14.84 4.99 14.45
C ALA A 187 15.46 4.98 13.04
N VAL A 188 15.35 3.87 12.31
CA VAL A 188 15.86 3.73 10.93
C VAL A 188 14.79 4.11 9.89
N LEU A 189 13.52 3.90 10.20
CA LEU A 189 12.38 4.30 9.36
C LEU A 189 12.38 5.82 9.13
#